data_AF-A0A0F2NCC3-F1
#
_entry.id   AF-A0A0F2NCC3-F1
#
_cell.length_a   1.000
_cell.length_b   1.000
_cell.length_c   1.000
_cell.angle_alpha   90.00
_cell.angle_beta   90.00
_cell.angle_gamma   90.00
#
_symmetry.space_group_name_H-M   'P 1'
#
loop_
_entity.id
_entity.type
_entity.pdbx_description
1 polymer ?
#
loop_
_entity_poly.entity_id
_entity_poly.type
_entity_poly.pdbx_seq_one_letter_code
_entity_poly.pdbx_strand_id
1 'polypeptide(L)'
;MGATSEQQYGFYNDTKHGWFWYENPPLEQEEQANTPLPPIKEPRIIPSLDSYSIDELWNMYPDDFQELLNVLQKKAVQTPSEQSILEYLTMQDIARRKALAYTNATMYVTQKYGELFNVNHVYPTAGPGVTARVSMQNDEIVQTINRAGNDHALIFFVSPGCGFCEKQAGILSYFVDKYGWQIKTVDISRNINSAARFNITITPTLLLIKKGQNNYMPVASGVIAMTELERKLYRAIRLLQGNTREDTFLMYDFQKGSAFDPTSILNKGEQPWKSSD
;
A
#
# COMPACT_ATOMS: atom_id res chain seq x y z
N MET A 1 -60.94 0.26 38.86
CA MET A 1 -59.73 -0.54 39.15
C MET A 1 -58.65 -0.01 38.23
N GLY A 2 -57.71 0.74 38.81
CA GLY A 2 -56.84 1.68 38.12
C GLY A 2 -55.69 1.00 37.37
N ALA A 3 -55.26 1.69 36.31
CA ALA A 3 -54.03 1.43 35.58
C ALA A 3 -52.81 1.58 36.49
N THR A 4 -51.79 0.73 36.27
CA THR A 4 -50.41 1.06 36.60
C THR A 4 -49.51 0.62 35.46
N SER A 5 -48.82 1.63 34.93
CA SER A 5 -47.84 1.66 33.87
C SER A 5 -46.48 1.11 34.29
N GLU A 6 -45.70 0.76 33.26
CA GLU A 6 -44.23 0.77 33.16
C GLU A 6 -43.39 -0.07 34.13
N GLN A 7 -42.66 -1.02 33.55
CA GLN A 7 -41.25 -1.21 33.91
C GLN A 7 -40.40 -1.33 32.65
N GLN A 8 -40.01 -0.16 32.13
CA GLN A 8 -38.92 -0.02 31.18
C GLN A 8 -37.61 -0.23 31.96
N TYR A 9 -37.14 -1.47 32.05
CA TYR A 9 -35.86 -1.76 32.68
C TYR A 9 -34.73 -1.26 31.77
N GLY A 10 -34.16 -0.12 32.18
CA GLY A 10 -33.07 0.54 31.48
C GLY A 10 -31.79 -0.28 31.46
N PHE A 11 -31.14 -0.28 30.30
CA PHE A 11 -29.83 -0.85 29.98
C PHE A 11 -28.73 -0.66 31.05
N TYR A 12 -28.85 0.36 31.90
CA TYR A 12 -27.87 0.70 32.94
C TYR A 12 -28.05 -0.03 34.28
N ASN A 13 -29.16 -0.75 34.50
CA ASN A 13 -29.38 -1.46 35.77
C ASN A 13 -28.78 -2.87 35.81
N ASP A 14 -28.27 -3.37 34.68
CA ASP A 14 -27.74 -4.72 34.60
C ASP A 14 -26.23 -4.73 34.35
N THR A 15 -25.48 -4.54 35.44
CA THR A 15 -24.01 -4.41 35.43
C THR A 15 -23.28 -5.75 35.46
N LYS A 16 -24.00 -6.89 35.39
CA LYS A 16 -23.40 -8.23 35.50
C LYS A 16 -23.62 -9.14 34.30
N HIS A 17 -24.31 -8.68 33.25
CA HIS A 17 -24.46 -9.41 32.00
C HIS A 17 -23.54 -8.82 30.92
N GLY A 18 -22.64 -9.67 30.39
CA GLY A 18 -21.68 -9.29 29.35
C GLY A 18 -21.72 -10.24 28.15
N TRP A 19 -20.80 -10.05 27.20
CA TRP A 19 -20.79 -10.76 25.91
C TRP A 19 -20.63 -12.31 26.00
N PHE A 20 -20.20 -12.84 27.14
CA PHE A 20 -20.01 -14.29 27.36
C PHE A 20 -21.25 -15.01 27.93
N TRP A 21 -22.34 -14.28 28.20
CA TRP A 21 -23.60 -14.88 28.60
C TRP A 21 -24.37 -15.20 27.33
N TYR A 22 -24.39 -16.49 26.98
CA TYR A 22 -25.18 -17.02 25.88
C TYR A 22 -26.67 -16.90 26.22
N GLU A 23 -27.23 -15.72 26.00
CA GLU A 23 -28.67 -15.57 25.88
C GLU A 23 -29.09 -16.20 24.56
N ASN A 24 -29.98 -17.18 24.63
CA ASN A 24 -30.62 -17.67 23.41
C ASN A 24 -31.35 -16.48 22.79
N PRO A 25 -31.03 -16.10 21.54
CA PRO A 25 -31.76 -15.03 20.88
C PRO A 25 -33.26 -15.38 20.93
N PRO A 26 -34.14 -14.38 21.09
CA PRO A 26 -35.57 -14.63 21.04
C PRO A 26 -35.85 -15.44 19.78
N LEU A 27 -36.51 -16.59 19.96
CA LEU A 27 -36.89 -17.46 18.86
C LEU A 27 -37.58 -16.59 17.82
N GLU A 28 -36.92 -16.44 16.66
CA GLU A 28 -37.56 -15.85 15.50
C GLU A 28 -38.85 -16.63 15.31
N GLN A 29 -39.97 -15.93 15.45
CA GLN A 29 -41.25 -16.50 15.06
C GLN A 29 -41.04 -16.90 13.61
N GLU A 30 -41.12 -18.20 13.33
CA GLU A 30 -41.19 -18.70 11.96
C GLU A 30 -42.41 -18.03 11.33
N GLU A 31 -42.21 -16.89 10.67
CA GLU A 31 -43.08 -16.47 9.60
C GLU A 31 -43.18 -17.69 8.72
N GLN A 32 -44.39 -18.25 8.65
CA GLN A 32 -44.70 -19.36 7.78
C GLN A 32 -44.33 -18.92 6.37
N ALA A 33 -43.11 -19.29 6.02
CA ALA A 33 -42.46 -18.94 4.79
C ALA A 33 -43.18 -19.77 3.74
N ASN A 34 -44.23 -19.20 3.18
CA ASN A 34 -44.73 -19.55 1.85
C ASN A 34 -43.71 -19.08 0.79
N THR A 35 -42.44 -19.36 1.05
CA THR A 35 -41.37 -19.28 0.07
C THR A 35 -41.52 -20.53 -0.77
N PRO A 36 -41.66 -20.42 -2.10
CA PRO A 36 -41.59 -21.59 -2.96
C PRO A 36 -40.32 -22.36 -2.61
N LEU A 37 -40.45 -23.67 -2.34
CA LEU A 37 -39.30 -24.56 -2.19
C LEU A 37 -38.32 -24.24 -3.32
N PRO A 38 -37.02 -24.03 -3.04
CA PRO A 38 -36.04 -23.85 -4.09
C PRO A 38 -36.22 -25.03 -5.06
N PRO A 39 -36.26 -24.78 -6.38
CA PRO A 39 -36.44 -25.85 -7.35
C PRO A 39 -35.41 -26.94 -7.04
N ILE A 40 -35.89 -28.19 -6.95
CA ILE A 40 -35.06 -29.37 -6.79
C ILE A 40 -33.94 -29.23 -7.82
N LYS A 41 -32.71 -28.94 -7.38
CA LYS A 41 -31.58 -28.80 -8.29
C LYS A 41 -31.49 -30.15 -9.01
N GLU A 42 -31.69 -30.12 -10.32
CA GLU A 42 -31.54 -31.27 -11.19
C GLU A 42 -30.24 -32.01 -10.83
N PRO A 43 -30.21 -33.36 -10.93
CA PRO A 43 -29.02 -34.12 -10.64
C PRO A 43 -27.86 -33.51 -11.44
N ARG A 44 -26.86 -32.98 -10.73
CA ARG A 44 -25.72 -32.32 -11.36
C ARG A 44 -25.01 -33.37 -12.22
N ILE A 45 -25.10 -33.23 -13.54
CA ILE A 45 -24.31 -34.04 -14.46
C ILE A 45 -22.86 -33.63 -14.23
N ILE A 46 -22.07 -34.54 -13.67
CA ILE A 46 -20.64 -34.31 -13.45
C ILE A 46 -19.93 -34.67 -14.76
N PRO A 47 -19.30 -33.70 -15.46
CA PRO A 47 -18.58 -33.98 -16.68
C PRO A 47 -17.44 -34.98 -16.42
N SER A 48 -17.29 -35.96 -17.32
CA SER A 48 -16.07 -36.78 -17.37
C SER A 48 -15.01 -36.05 -18.18
N LEU A 49 -13.74 -36.31 -17.90
CA LEU A 49 -12.64 -35.79 -18.71
C LEU A 49 -12.56 -36.47 -20.09
N ASP A 50 -13.15 -37.66 -20.22
CA ASP A 50 -13.13 -38.45 -21.47
C ASP A 50 -13.80 -37.73 -22.65
N SER A 51 -14.66 -36.74 -22.38
CA SER A 51 -15.31 -35.93 -23.41
C SER A 51 -14.41 -34.82 -23.97
N TYR A 52 -13.20 -34.64 -23.44
CA TYR A 52 -12.28 -33.58 -23.84
C TYR A 52 -10.94 -34.16 -24.27
N SER A 53 -10.43 -33.66 -25.39
CA SER A 53 -9.03 -33.85 -25.76
C SER A 53 -8.13 -32.93 -24.93
N ILE A 54 -6.86 -33.32 -24.79
CA ILE A 54 -5.86 -32.49 -24.10
C ILE A 54 -5.68 -31.13 -24.81
N ASP A 55 -5.80 -31.08 -26.13
CA ASP A 55 -5.68 -29.82 -26.89
C ASP A 55 -6.86 -28.87 -26.62
N GLU A 56 -8.09 -29.40 -26.52
CA GLU A 56 -9.25 -28.60 -26.12
C GLU A 56 -9.08 -28.04 -24.72
N LEU A 57 -8.65 -28.85 -23.75
CA LEU A 57 -8.35 -28.37 -22.38
C LEU A 57 -7.21 -27.35 -22.37
N TRP A 58 -6.23 -27.51 -23.27
CA TRP A 58 -5.11 -26.57 -23.41
C TRP A 58 -5.55 -25.22 -23.98
N ASN A 59 -6.50 -25.20 -24.91
CA ASN A 59 -6.97 -23.97 -25.57
C ASN A 59 -8.26 -23.41 -24.94
N MET A 60 -8.85 -24.12 -23.97
CA MET A 60 -10.03 -23.69 -23.22
C MET A 60 -9.80 -22.34 -22.52
N TYR A 61 -10.85 -21.50 -22.56
CA TYR A 61 -10.87 -20.20 -21.90
C TYR A 61 -10.68 -20.35 -20.37
N PRO A 62 -9.98 -19.43 -19.69
CA PRO A 62 -9.62 -19.61 -18.28
C PRO A 62 -10.81 -19.83 -17.33
N ASP A 63 -11.93 -19.13 -17.56
CA ASP A 63 -13.11 -19.22 -16.69
C ASP A 63 -13.77 -20.60 -16.80
N ASP A 64 -13.94 -21.11 -18.02
CA ASP A 64 -14.50 -22.46 -18.28
C ASP A 64 -13.57 -23.55 -17.72
N PHE A 65 -12.26 -23.37 -17.88
CA PHE A 65 -11.25 -24.29 -17.34
C PHE A 65 -11.30 -24.33 -15.81
N GLN A 66 -11.45 -23.16 -15.17
CA GLN A 66 -11.58 -23.05 -13.72
C GLN A 66 -12.87 -23.70 -13.21
N GLU A 67 -13.99 -23.50 -13.90
CA GLU A 67 -15.25 -24.14 -13.55
C GLU A 67 -15.13 -25.67 -13.62
N LEU A 68 -14.58 -26.20 -14.71
CA LEU A 68 -14.37 -27.64 -14.89
C LEU A 68 -13.44 -28.22 -13.82
N LEU A 69 -12.32 -27.54 -13.53
CA LEU A 69 -11.39 -27.94 -12.47
C LEU A 69 -12.10 -28.04 -11.11
N ASN A 70 -12.93 -27.05 -10.76
CA ASN A 70 -13.68 -27.02 -9.51
C ASN A 70 -14.72 -28.16 -9.42
N VAL A 71 -15.37 -28.49 -10.53
CA VAL A 71 -16.34 -29.60 -10.58
C VAL A 71 -15.63 -30.94 -10.39
N LEU A 72 -14.50 -31.16 -11.07
CA LEU A 72 -13.70 -32.38 -10.92
C LEU A 72 -13.10 -32.51 -9.53
N GLN A 73 -12.67 -31.40 -8.91
CA GLN A 73 -12.23 -31.38 -7.52
C GLN A 73 -13.36 -31.86 -6.59
N LYS A 74 -14.56 -31.31 -6.74
CA LYS A 74 -15.73 -31.70 -5.94
C LYS A 74 -16.08 -33.19 -6.15
N LYS A 75 -16.00 -33.69 -7.39
CA LYS A 75 -16.16 -35.12 -7.72
C LYS A 75 -15.16 -35.99 -6.97
N ALA A 76 -13.87 -35.62 -7.01
CA ALA A 76 -12.79 -36.35 -6.35
C ALA A 76 -12.94 -36.35 -4.81
N VAL A 77 -13.41 -35.24 -4.23
CA VAL A 77 -13.68 -35.14 -2.77
C VAL A 77 -14.92 -35.94 -2.38
N GLN A 78 -15.99 -35.88 -3.17
CA GLN A 78 -17.23 -36.60 -2.91
C GLN A 78 -17.03 -38.11 -2.99
N THR A 79 -16.22 -38.58 -3.94
CA THR A 79 -15.93 -40.00 -4.14
C THR A 79 -14.47 -40.17 -4.56
N PRO A 80 -13.56 -40.44 -3.61
CA PRO A 80 -12.13 -40.55 -3.88
C PRO A 80 -11.79 -41.90 -4.52
N SER A 81 -12.14 -42.07 -5.80
CA SER A 81 -11.72 -43.19 -6.64
C SER A 81 -10.46 -42.85 -7.39
N GLU A 82 -9.73 -43.88 -7.86
CA GLU A 82 -8.53 -43.69 -8.68
C GLU A 82 -8.83 -42.82 -9.92
N GLN A 83 -9.93 -43.09 -10.61
CA GLN A 83 -10.35 -42.33 -11.79
C GLN A 83 -10.66 -40.86 -11.45
N SER A 84 -11.46 -40.57 -10.42
CA SER A 84 -11.85 -39.19 -10.09
C SER A 84 -10.65 -38.36 -9.64
N ILE A 85 -9.71 -38.97 -8.93
CA ILE A 85 -8.45 -38.34 -8.52
C ILE A 85 -7.55 -38.12 -9.74
N LEU A 86 -7.40 -39.11 -10.63
CA LEU A 86 -6.59 -39.01 -11.84
C LEU A 86 -7.09 -37.88 -12.76
N GLU A 87 -8.40 -37.76 -12.94
CA GLU A 87 -9.04 -36.69 -13.71
C GLU A 87 -8.69 -35.31 -13.13
N TYR A 88 -8.87 -35.14 -11.82
CA TYR A 88 -8.55 -33.89 -11.13
C TYR A 88 -7.04 -33.56 -11.18
N LEU A 89 -6.16 -34.55 -10.97
CA LEU A 89 -4.71 -34.36 -11.05
C LEU A 89 -4.25 -34.02 -12.47
N THR A 90 -4.89 -34.58 -13.49
CA THR A 90 -4.59 -34.28 -14.90
C THR A 90 -4.89 -32.82 -15.21
N MET A 91 -6.06 -32.31 -14.78
CA MET A 91 -6.40 -30.89 -14.93
C MET A 91 -5.44 -29.97 -14.17
N GLN A 92 -5.02 -30.35 -12.96
CA GLN A 92 -3.98 -29.62 -12.23
C GLN A 92 -2.64 -29.62 -12.97
N ASP A 93 -2.22 -30.74 -13.58
CA ASP A 93 -0.98 -30.79 -14.36
C ASP A 93 -1.06 -29.90 -15.60
N ILE A 94 -2.20 -29.87 -16.30
CA ILE A 94 -2.44 -28.94 -17.42
C ILE A 94 -2.32 -27.49 -16.94
N ALA A 95 -2.96 -27.13 -15.83
CA ALA A 95 -2.87 -25.79 -15.24
C ALA A 95 -1.42 -25.42 -14.89
N ARG A 96 -0.69 -26.36 -14.25
CA ARG A 96 0.73 -26.20 -13.91
C ARG A 96 1.59 -25.97 -15.14
N ARG A 97 1.35 -26.71 -16.23
CA ARG A 97 2.08 -26.54 -17.51
C ARG A 97 1.74 -25.24 -18.22
N LYS A 98 0.47 -24.82 -18.22
CA LYS A 98 0.04 -23.50 -18.73
C LYS A 98 0.75 -22.37 -18.00
N ALA A 99 0.83 -22.45 -16.66
CA ALA A 99 1.55 -21.47 -15.85
C ALA A 99 3.05 -21.40 -16.20
N LEU A 100 3.69 -22.54 -16.46
CA LEU A 100 5.08 -22.59 -16.93
C LEU A 100 5.24 -21.98 -18.33
N ALA A 101 4.34 -22.30 -19.26
CA ALA A 101 4.35 -21.72 -20.61
C ALA A 101 4.18 -20.19 -20.57
N TYR A 102 3.24 -19.69 -19.75
CA TYR A 102 3.06 -18.26 -19.50
C TYR A 102 4.32 -17.62 -18.90
N THR A 103 4.96 -18.28 -17.95
CA THR A 103 6.21 -17.79 -17.32
C THR A 103 7.31 -17.65 -18.38
N ASN A 104 7.51 -18.66 -19.23
CA ASN A 104 8.49 -18.61 -20.31
C ASN A 104 8.20 -17.48 -21.31
N ALA A 105 6.93 -17.33 -21.73
CA ALA A 105 6.51 -16.25 -22.62
C ALA A 105 6.71 -14.87 -21.98
N THR A 106 6.39 -14.73 -20.69
CA THR A 106 6.60 -13.50 -19.93
C THR A 106 8.08 -13.14 -19.84
N MET A 107 8.95 -14.11 -19.58
CA MET A 107 10.40 -13.90 -19.57
C MET A 107 10.90 -13.42 -20.94
N TYR A 108 10.43 -14.03 -22.03
CA TYR A 108 10.76 -13.58 -23.37
C TYR A 108 10.31 -12.14 -23.64
N VAL A 109 9.06 -11.81 -23.33
CA VAL A 109 8.47 -10.47 -23.55
C VAL A 109 9.21 -9.43 -22.71
N THR A 110 9.42 -9.67 -21.42
CA THR A 110 10.11 -8.72 -20.53
C THR A 110 11.59 -8.54 -20.88
N GLN A 111 12.24 -9.57 -21.42
CA GLN A 111 13.61 -9.46 -21.95
C GLN A 111 13.65 -8.69 -23.27
N LYS A 112 12.71 -8.94 -24.18
CA LYS A 112 12.65 -8.26 -25.49
C LYS A 112 12.30 -6.78 -25.35
N TYR A 113 11.37 -6.45 -24.46
CA TYR A 113 10.89 -5.09 -24.19
C TYR A 113 11.43 -4.58 -22.85
N GLY A 114 12.75 -4.70 -22.67
CA GLY A 114 13.42 -4.34 -21.42
C GLY A 114 13.21 -2.87 -21.07
N GLU A 115 13.12 -1.97 -22.03
CA GLU A 115 12.86 -0.54 -21.83
C GLU A 115 11.52 -0.25 -21.13
N LEU A 116 10.55 -1.17 -21.19
CA LEU A 116 9.23 -1.00 -20.58
C LEU A 116 9.16 -1.57 -19.16
N PHE A 117 9.74 -2.75 -18.94
CA PHE A 117 9.56 -3.53 -17.72
C PHE A 117 10.82 -3.65 -16.86
N ASN A 118 12.00 -3.27 -17.38
CA ASN A 118 13.26 -3.46 -16.68
C ASN A 118 13.46 -2.42 -15.57
N VAL A 119 13.24 -2.86 -14.35
CA VAL A 119 13.53 -2.12 -13.13
C VAL A 119 15.03 -1.99 -12.83
N ASN A 120 15.88 -2.87 -13.37
CA ASN A 120 17.31 -2.92 -13.02
C ASN A 120 18.09 -1.69 -13.46
N HIS A 121 17.59 -0.92 -14.45
CA HIS A 121 18.22 0.33 -14.88
C HIS A 121 18.30 1.35 -13.74
N VAL A 122 17.30 1.40 -12.87
CA VAL A 122 17.22 2.37 -11.75
C VAL A 122 17.20 1.70 -10.37
N TYR A 123 17.01 0.38 -10.31
CA TYR A 123 17.06 -0.41 -9.09
C TYR A 123 17.83 -1.71 -9.33
N PRO A 124 19.14 -1.62 -9.61
CA PRO A 124 19.98 -2.80 -9.82
C PRO A 124 20.09 -3.63 -8.54
N THR A 125 20.13 -4.96 -8.71
CA THR A 125 20.35 -5.94 -7.63
C THR A 125 21.80 -6.38 -7.51
N ALA A 126 22.61 -6.19 -8.56
CA ALA A 126 24.04 -6.47 -8.54
C ALA A 126 24.79 -5.49 -7.63
N GLY A 127 25.76 -5.99 -6.86
CA GLY A 127 26.51 -5.23 -5.85
C GLY A 127 27.01 -3.86 -6.32
N PRO A 128 27.78 -3.78 -7.43
CA PRO A 128 28.25 -2.49 -7.96
C PRO A 128 27.12 -1.51 -8.28
N GLY A 129 26.01 -2.01 -8.81
CA GLY A 129 24.83 -1.20 -9.10
C GLY A 129 24.13 -0.71 -7.83
N VAL A 130 24.03 -1.55 -6.79
CA VAL A 130 23.48 -1.14 -5.50
C VAL A 130 24.31 -0.01 -4.90
N THR A 131 25.65 -0.12 -4.92
CA THR A 131 26.55 0.93 -4.43
C THR A 131 26.39 2.22 -5.22
N ALA A 132 26.36 2.14 -6.56
CA ALA A 132 26.15 3.31 -7.42
C ALA A 132 24.82 4.00 -7.12
N ARG A 133 23.73 3.23 -7.02
CA ARG A 133 22.39 3.76 -6.69
C ARG A 133 22.37 4.47 -5.33
N VAL A 134 22.97 3.88 -4.30
CA VAL A 134 23.04 4.50 -2.96
C VAL A 134 23.85 5.80 -2.99
N SER A 135 24.96 5.84 -3.75
CA SER A 135 25.72 7.08 -3.96
C SER A 135 24.86 8.15 -4.61
N MET A 136 24.21 7.82 -5.74
CA MET A 136 23.35 8.76 -6.47
C MET A 136 22.21 9.30 -5.59
N GLN A 137 21.58 8.46 -4.77
CA GLN A 137 20.55 8.89 -3.83
C GLN A 137 21.09 9.87 -2.79
N ASN A 138 22.25 9.56 -2.18
CA ASN A 138 22.86 10.42 -1.18
C ASN A 138 23.32 11.75 -1.79
N ASP A 139 23.89 11.72 -3.00
CA ASP A 139 24.34 12.91 -3.71
C ASP A 139 23.16 13.83 -4.04
N GLU A 140 22.04 13.30 -4.54
CA GLU A 140 20.82 14.07 -4.78
C GLU A 140 20.26 14.69 -3.49
N ILE A 141 20.21 13.92 -2.40
CA ILE A 141 19.72 14.40 -1.09
C ILE A 141 20.59 15.55 -0.59
N VAL A 142 21.91 15.36 -0.55
CA VAL A 142 22.86 16.35 -0.06
C VAL A 142 22.83 17.61 -0.91
N GLN A 143 22.84 17.48 -2.25
CA GLN A 143 22.79 18.63 -3.14
C GLN A 143 21.48 19.42 -3.01
N THR A 144 20.35 18.74 -2.88
CA THR A 144 19.04 19.38 -2.70
C THR A 144 18.98 20.17 -1.40
N ILE A 145 19.42 19.58 -0.28
CA ILE A 145 19.45 20.25 1.02
C ILE A 145 20.39 21.46 0.98
N ASN A 146 21.58 21.32 0.41
CA ASN A 146 22.53 22.44 0.30
C ASN A 146 21.97 23.62 -0.52
N ARG A 147 21.36 23.33 -1.68
CA ARG A 147 20.78 24.38 -2.54
C ARG A 147 19.61 25.10 -1.88
N ALA A 148 18.86 24.40 -1.05
CA ALA A 148 17.67 24.94 -0.38
C ALA A 148 17.96 25.75 0.91
N GLY A 149 19.21 25.79 1.38
CA GLY A 149 19.55 26.46 2.65
C GLY A 149 19.28 27.97 2.69
N ASN A 150 19.20 28.64 1.53
CA ASN A 150 18.98 30.09 1.43
C ASN A 150 17.51 30.49 1.32
N ASP A 151 16.65 29.60 0.83
CA ASP A 151 15.22 29.86 0.59
C ASP A 151 14.30 29.03 1.50
N HIS A 152 14.84 28.08 2.27
CA HIS A 152 14.10 27.29 3.25
C HIS A 152 14.64 27.45 4.67
N ALA A 153 13.78 27.20 5.64
CA ALA A 153 14.15 27.13 7.05
C ALA A 153 13.33 26.05 7.77
N LEU A 154 13.86 25.54 8.87
CA LEU A 154 13.13 24.64 9.75
C LEU A 154 12.57 25.41 10.94
N ILE A 155 11.34 25.11 11.33
CA ILE A 155 10.77 25.51 12.62
C ILE A 155 10.76 24.27 13.51
N PHE A 156 11.40 24.37 14.67
CA PHE A 156 11.49 23.32 15.66
C PHE A 156 10.60 23.62 16.86
N PHE A 157 9.44 22.98 16.93
CA PHE A 157 8.49 23.14 18.02
C PHE A 157 8.85 22.24 19.20
N VAL A 158 8.95 22.86 20.37
CA VAL A 158 9.35 22.22 21.64
C VAL A 158 8.40 22.59 22.76
N SER A 159 8.41 21.83 23.84
CA SER A 159 7.70 22.13 25.08
C SER A 159 8.64 22.01 26.29
N PRO A 160 8.41 22.76 27.39
CA PRO A 160 9.18 22.61 28.61
C PRO A 160 9.06 21.20 29.19
N GLY A 161 10.18 20.62 29.65
CA GLY A 161 10.20 19.27 30.23
C GLY A 161 10.18 18.12 29.21
N CYS A 162 10.26 18.41 27.92
CA CYS A 162 10.27 17.41 26.85
C CYS A 162 11.67 16.77 26.67
N GLY A 163 11.91 15.62 27.30
CA GLY A 163 13.18 14.89 27.15
C GLY A 163 13.48 14.45 25.71
N PHE A 164 12.46 14.17 24.90
CA PHE A 164 12.61 13.88 23.47
C PHE A 164 13.10 15.09 22.67
N CYS A 165 12.72 16.29 23.07
CA CYS A 165 13.13 17.52 22.40
C CYS A 165 14.63 17.77 22.57
N GLU A 166 15.21 17.42 23.72
CA GLU A 166 16.66 17.48 23.94
C GLU A 166 17.42 16.52 23.01
N LYS A 167 16.90 15.29 22.84
CA LYS A 167 17.51 14.30 21.93
C LYS A 167 17.45 14.77 20.48
N GLN A 168 16.30 15.31 20.05
CA GLN A 168 16.17 15.85 18.70
C GLN A 168 17.07 17.08 18.51
N ALA A 169 17.20 17.96 19.49
CA ALA A 169 18.08 19.14 19.41
C ALA A 169 19.54 18.74 19.17
N GLY A 170 20.02 17.66 19.81
CA GLY A 170 21.35 17.10 19.54
C GLY A 170 21.54 16.72 18.07
N ILE A 171 20.57 16.02 17.47
CA ILE A 171 20.59 15.64 16.05
C ILE A 171 20.57 16.89 15.14
N LEU A 172 19.76 17.89 15.50
CA LEU A 172 19.68 19.14 14.74
C LEU A 172 20.98 19.96 14.80
N SER A 173 21.74 19.88 15.89
CA SER A 173 23.08 20.50 15.96
C SER A 173 23.99 19.97 14.86
N TYR A 174 24.10 18.64 14.73
CA TYR A 174 24.87 18.02 13.64
C TYR A 174 24.36 18.41 12.25
N PHE A 175 23.04 18.62 12.10
CA PHE A 175 22.44 19.02 10.82
C PHE A 175 22.85 20.45 10.45
N VAL A 176 22.81 21.36 11.42
CA VAL A 176 23.29 22.74 11.24
C VAL A 176 24.78 22.76 10.95
N ASP A 177 25.59 21.98 11.67
CA ASP A 177 27.04 21.90 11.44
C ASP A 177 27.37 21.38 10.03
N LYS A 178 26.59 20.39 9.54
CA LYS A 178 26.80 19.78 8.22
C LYS A 178 26.33 20.66 7.06
N TYR A 179 25.19 21.35 7.20
CA TYR A 179 24.51 22.02 6.08
C TYR A 179 24.41 23.54 6.21
N GLY A 180 24.73 24.12 7.37
CA GLY A 180 24.62 25.56 7.62
C GLY A 180 23.18 26.10 7.64
N TRP A 181 22.19 25.24 7.89
CA TRP A 181 20.77 25.58 7.82
C TRP A 181 20.28 26.43 8.99
N GLN A 182 19.28 27.27 8.73
CA GLN A 182 18.60 28.02 9.79
C GLN A 182 17.47 27.19 10.43
N ILE A 183 17.51 27.08 11.75
CA ILE A 183 16.47 26.42 12.55
C ILE A 183 15.93 27.42 13.58
N LYS A 184 14.63 27.70 13.52
CA LYS A 184 13.93 28.54 14.50
C LYS A 184 13.23 27.66 15.53
N THR A 185 13.72 27.68 16.76
CA THR A 185 13.06 26.99 17.88
C THR A 185 11.87 27.79 18.40
N VAL A 186 10.73 27.14 18.59
CA VAL A 186 9.49 27.74 19.12
C VAL A 186 8.96 26.89 20.27
N ASP A 187 8.93 27.49 21.46
CA ASP A 187 8.26 26.90 22.63
C ASP A 187 6.75 27.08 22.50
N ILE A 188 6.00 25.98 22.40
CA ILE A 188 4.54 25.99 22.25
C ILE A 188 3.80 26.51 23.49
N SER A 189 4.40 26.40 24.68
CA SER A 189 3.81 26.90 25.93
C SER A 189 3.88 28.43 26.03
N ARG A 190 4.91 29.03 25.41
CA ARG A 190 5.12 30.48 25.40
C ARG A 190 4.53 31.14 24.16
N ASN A 191 4.48 30.44 23.03
CA ASN A 191 4.03 30.96 21.74
C ASN A 191 2.79 30.21 21.23
N ILE A 192 1.71 30.27 22.00
CA ILE A 192 0.44 29.57 21.73
C ILE A 192 -0.09 29.90 20.32
N ASN A 193 -0.01 31.17 19.90
CA ASN A 193 -0.47 31.60 18.58
C ASN A 193 0.29 30.93 17.42
N SER A 194 1.59 30.67 17.59
CA SER A 194 2.39 30.00 16.55
C SER A 194 2.06 28.52 16.49
N ALA A 195 1.90 27.87 17.64
CA ALA A 195 1.48 26.46 17.70
C ALA A 195 0.09 26.26 17.09
N ALA A 196 -0.87 27.14 17.42
CA ALA A 196 -2.23 27.11 16.87
C ALA A 196 -2.25 27.33 15.35
N ARG A 197 -1.44 28.27 14.83
CA ARG A 197 -1.35 28.56 13.38
C ARG A 197 -0.98 27.31 12.55
N PHE A 198 -0.07 26.49 13.07
CA PHE A 198 0.40 25.29 12.38
C PHE A 198 -0.25 24.00 12.89
N ASN A 199 -1.25 24.11 13.76
CA ASN A 199 -1.94 22.99 14.43
C ASN A 199 -0.97 21.99 15.11
N ILE A 200 0.03 22.52 15.82
CA ILE A 200 1.04 21.71 16.51
C ILE A 200 0.54 21.31 17.89
N THR A 201 0.29 20.02 18.06
CA THR A 201 -0.17 19.41 19.32
C THR A 201 0.87 18.49 19.97
N ILE A 202 1.90 18.09 19.22
CA ILE A 202 2.92 17.11 19.63
C ILE A 202 4.30 17.75 19.56
N THR A 203 5.18 17.45 20.51
CA THR A 203 6.58 17.89 20.53
C THR A 203 7.53 16.72 20.76
N PRO A 204 8.72 16.67 20.13
CA PRO A 204 9.22 17.65 19.15
C PRO A 204 8.49 17.58 17.81
N THR A 205 8.25 18.72 17.15
CA THR A 205 7.77 18.74 15.76
C THR A 205 8.65 19.64 14.90
N LEU A 206 9.01 19.16 13.72
CA LEU A 206 9.79 19.89 12.71
C LEU A 206 8.91 20.24 11.52
N LEU A 207 8.84 21.53 11.19
CA LEU A 207 8.19 22.03 9.97
C LEU A 207 9.23 22.63 9.04
N LEU A 208 9.14 22.30 7.77
CA LEU A 208 9.84 23.00 6.69
C LEU A 208 8.97 24.15 6.19
N ILE A 209 9.57 25.32 6.06
CA ILE A 209 8.96 26.50 5.43
C ILE A 209 9.84 27.00 4.28
N LYS A 210 9.22 27.68 3.32
CA LYS A 210 9.91 28.34 2.20
C LYS A 210 9.67 29.84 2.24
N LYS A 211 10.74 30.62 2.04
CA LYS A 211 10.71 32.08 2.04
C LYS A 211 9.72 32.60 0.99
N GLY A 212 8.87 33.55 1.39
CA GLY A 212 7.88 34.17 0.51
C GLY A 212 6.66 33.31 0.19
N GLN A 213 6.54 32.11 0.78
CA GLN A 213 5.37 31.25 0.64
C GLN A 213 4.76 30.97 2.01
N ASN A 214 3.42 30.87 2.06
CA ASN A 214 2.70 30.46 3.27
C ASN A 214 2.59 28.94 3.40
N ASN A 215 3.02 28.18 2.39
CA ASN A 215 3.01 26.73 2.41
C ASN A 215 4.13 26.20 3.31
N TYR A 216 3.82 25.14 4.04
CA TYR A 216 4.74 24.46 4.94
C TYR A 216 4.53 22.96 4.83
N MET A 217 5.54 22.19 5.24
CA MET A 217 5.47 20.73 5.23
C MET A 217 5.99 20.18 6.56
N PRO A 218 5.20 19.38 7.30
CA PRO A 218 5.71 18.62 8.43
C PRO A 218 6.81 17.64 8.00
N VAL A 219 7.98 17.74 8.63
CA VAL A 219 9.13 16.87 8.37
C VAL A 219 9.18 15.78 9.44
N ALA A 220 8.88 16.09 10.69
CA ALA A 220 8.88 15.10 11.76
C ALA A 220 7.89 15.47 12.86
N SER A 221 7.20 14.47 13.40
CA SER A 221 6.44 14.57 14.65
C SER A 221 6.99 13.48 15.57
N GLY A 222 7.79 13.87 16.57
CA GLY A 222 8.65 12.98 17.35
C GLY A 222 10.12 13.03 16.93
N VAL A 223 10.94 12.22 17.61
CA VAL A 223 12.38 12.15 17.37
C VAL A 223 12.66 11.28 16.15
N ILE A 224 13.51 11.75 15.24
CA ILE A 224 13.95 11.00 14.06
C ILE A 224 15.46 11.06 13.87
N ALA A 225 16.02 10.02 13.27
CA ALA A 225 17.45 9.95 12.96
C ALA A 225 17.86 10.94 11.86
N MET A 226 19.14 11.32 11.82
CA MET A 226 19.69 12.24 10.79
C MET A 226 19.35 11.80 9.36
N THR A 227 19.54 10.52 9.04
CA THR A 227 19.31 10.02 7.67
C THR A 227 17.83 10.09 7.27
N GLU A 228 16.92 9.96 8.24
CA GLU A 228 15.48 10.12 8.00
C GLU A 228 15.13 11.59 7.83
N LEU A 229 15.72 12.48 8.64
CA LEU A 229 15.57 13.93 8.50
C LEU A 229 15.99 14.39 7.10
N GLU A 230 17.17 13.97 6.64
CA GLU A 230 17.68 14.29 5.30
C GLU A 230 16.75 13.79 4.19
N ARG A 231 16.29 12.53 4.26
CA ARG A 231 15.35 11.97 3.26
C ARG A 231 14.01 12.70 3.25
N LYS A 232 13.45 13.02 4.41
CA LYS A 232 12.16 13.74 4.49
C LYS A 232 12.30 15.19 4.01
N LEU A 233 13.40 15.86 4.35
CA LEU A 233 13.73 17.18 3.84
C LEU A 233 13.86 17.19 2.32
N TYR A 234 14.63 16.26 1.74
CA TYR A 234 14.77 16.14 0.28
C TYR A 234 13.41 16.10 -0.43
N ARG A 235 12.48 15.28 0.06
CA ARG A 235 11.13 15.15 -0.52
C ARG A 235 10.28 16.40 -0.30
N ALA A 236 10.29 16.95 0.91
CA ALA A 236 9.53 18.13 1.27
C ALA A 236 9.99 19.38 0.50
N ILE A 237 11.30 19.57 0.34
CA ILE A 237 11.89 20.66 -0.46
C ILE A 237 11.43 20.54 -1.91
N ARG A 238 11.56 19.35 -2.51
CA ARG A 238 11.14 19.12 -3.91
C ARG A 238 9.65 19.38 -4.10
N LEU A 239 8.82 19.01 -3.12
CA LEU A 239 7.37 19.28 -3.16
C LEU A 239 7.07 20.78 -3.08
N LEU A 240 7.67 21.51 -2.13
CA LEU A 240 7.48 22.97 -1.98
C LEU A 240 8.08 23.79 -3.14
N GLN A 241 9.04 23.22 -3.87
CA GLN A 241 9.58 23.80 -5.10
C GLN A 241 8.73 23.50 -6.33
N GLY A 242 7.78 22.57 -6.25
CA GLY A 242 7.00 22.10 -7.41
C GLY A 242 7.78 21.13 -8.32
N ASN A 243 8.91 20.60 -7.85
CA ASN A 243 9.73 19.66 -8.60
C ASN A 243 9.16 18.22 -8.57
N THR A 244 8.27 17.94 -7.62
CA THR A 244 7.58 16.65 -7.48
C THR A 244 6.13 16.87 -7.07
N ARG A 245 5.27 15.90 -7.38
CA ARG A 245 3.85 15.82 -7.01
C ARG A 245 3.64 14.76 -5.92
N GLU A 246 2.41 14.60 -5.43
CA GLU A 246 2.12 13.57 -4.42
C GLU A 246 2.36 12.14 -4.96
N ASP A 247 2.02 11.88 -6.22
CA ASP A 247 2.21 10.59 -6.90
C ASP A 247 3.69 10.25 -7.16
N THR A 248 4.56 11.26 -7.26
CA THR A 248 6.02 11.09 -7.46
C THR A 248 6.83 11.44 -6.20
N PHE A 249 6.20 11.58 -5.04
CA PHE A 249 6.80 12.14 -3.82
C PHE A 249 8.07 11.41 -3.34
N LEU A 250 8.13 10.09 -3.54
CA LEU A 250 9.25 9.25 -3.12
C LEU A 250 10.35 9.08 -4.18
N MET A 251 10.11 9.56 -5.40
CA MET A 251 10.94 9.28 -6.57
C MET A 251 12.18 10.17 -6.61
N TYR A 252 13.34 9.60 -6.93
CA TYR A 252 14.58 10.34 -7.18
C TYR A 252 14.65 10.88 -8.62
N ASP A 253 15.49 11.88 -8.88
CA ASP A 253 15.55 12.50 -10.22
C ASP A 253 16.07 11.51 -11.27
N PHE A 254 17.06 10.68 -10.94
CA PHE A 254 17.54 9.62 -11.84
C PHE A 254 16.51 8.53 -12.18
N GLN A 255 15.37 8.49 -11.48
CA GLN A 255 14.29 7.51 -11.70
C GLN A 255 13.22 8.00 -12.67
N LYS A 256 13.22 9.30 -13.02
CA LYS A 256 12.25 9.89 -13.95
C LYS A 256 12.21 9.16 -15.29
N GLY A 257 11.02 8.89 -15.80
CA GLY A 257 10.82 8.20 -17.08
C GLY A 257 11.14 6.69 -17.09
N SER A 258 11.54 6.12 -15.96
CA SER A 258 11.80 4.67 -15.83
C SER A 258 10.55 3.90 -15.41
N ALA A 259 10.67 2.57 -15.29
CA ALA A 259 9.63 1.72 -14.73
C ALA A 259 9.24 2.04 -13.27
N PHE A 260 10.04 2.85 -12.54
CA PHE A 260 9.70 3.36 -11.20
C PHE A 260 8.95 4.70 -11.21
N ASP A 261 8.82 5.34 -12.37
CA ASP A 261 8.05 6.55 -12.54
C ASP A 261 6.60 6.18 -12.91
N PRO A 262 5.62 6.38 -12.02
CA PRO A 262 4.22 6.02 -12.28
C PRO A 262 3.59 6.81 -13.43
N THR A 263 4.15 7.97 -13.78
CA THR A 263 3.66 8.83 -14.86
C THR A 263 4.32 8.55 -16.21
N SER A 264 5.39 7.75 -16.24
CA SER A 264 6.18 7.49 -17.45
C SER A 264 5.36 6.90 -18.61
N ILE A 265 4.33 6.10 -18.29
CA ILE A 265 3.43 5.51 -19.28
C ILE A 265 2.36 6.48 -19.78
N LEU A 266 1.96 7.45 -18.94
CA LEU A 266 0.90 8.41 -19.26
C LEU A 266 1.38 9.46 -20.27
N ASN A 267 2.65 9.82 -20.20
CA ASN A 267 3.25 10.87 -21.02
C ASN A 267 3.54 10.44 -22.46
N LYS A 268 3.49 9.14 -22.78
CA LYS A 268 3.83 8.62 -24.11
C LYS A 268 2.67 8.64 -25.10
N GLY A 269 1.41 8.75 -24.65
CA GLY A 269 0.22 8.86 -25.51
C GLY A 269 -0.12 7.64 -26.38
N GLU A 270 0.81 6.68 -26.51
CA GLU A 270 0.68 5.50 -27.35
C GLU A 270 0.80 4.20 -26.53
N GLN A 271 0.05 3.19 -26.94
CA GLN A 271 0.14 1.86 -26.34
C GLN A 271 1.48 1.23 -26.73
N PRO A 272 2.21 0.57 -25.81
CA PRO A 272 3.55 0.07 -26.09
C PRO A 272 3.61 -1.05 -27.16
N TRP A 273 2.47 -1.67 -27.49
CA TRP A 273 2.36 -2.68 -28.54
C TRP A 273 1.91 -2.13 -29.89
N LYS A 274 1.60 -0.82 -29.98
CA LYS A 274 1.37 -0.15 -31.27
C LYS A 274 2.72 0.33 -31.76
N SER A 275 3.21 -0.24 -32.85
CA SER A 275 4.41 0.29 -33.51
C SER A 275 4.05 1.67 -34.06
N SER A 276 4.92 2.66 -33.85
CA SER A 276 4.90 3.88 -34.63
C SER A 276 5.32 3.49 -36.04
N ASP A 277 4.34 3.30 -36.94
CA ASP A 277 4.59 3.13 -38.37
C ASP A 277 5.25 4.39 -38.98
#